data_AF-A0A829GHE8-F1
#
_entry.id   AF-A0A829GHE8-F1
#
_cell.length_a   1.000
_cell.length_b   1.000
_cell.length_c   1.000
_cell.angle_alpha   90.00
_cell.angle_beta   90.00
_cell.angle_gamma   90.00
#
_symmetry.space_group_name_H-M   'P 1'
#
loop_
_entity.id
_entity.type
_entity.pdbx_description
1 polymer ?
#
loop_
_entity_poly.entity_id
_entity_poly.type
_entity_poly.pdbx_seq_one_letter_code
_entity_poly.pdbx_strand_id
1 'polypeptide(L)'
;MEELFNFSSHSSDDFDDPIEMYKKGYRAGKRINGPLDYQSEIIMKYFSKHLDRRDVAIELPTGSGKTLVGLIIGEYRRRKRGEQVVFVCTNNILVDQVCTQAIKKYGIRVLKFTGTQSEYSTSDMHVFLRNEAIAVTNYSSVFNNNSFFSDVDTFIFDDIHGADNYIASPWTFTINRFLDGEGSNEQVNVVYDQIMDLLSTTESSPEIKKSLVDDPEVENSVNSVSLFELQKFWNAISEIVESNRDLIKDSKYAWSNIKEHLGACNLFYDKKSITIKPLYSPTLTLENIRQTKQRIYLSATFGHTEQTSRTIGVSDKIDYIKLDSNREPTGGRHY
;
A
#
# COMPACT_ATOMS: atom_id res chain seq x y z
N MET A 1 6.86 17.69 -50.76
CA MET A 1 6.48 18.52 -49.60
C MET A 1 4.97 18.41 -49.41
N GLU A 2 4.50 17.24 -48.99
CA GLU A 2 3.11 17.01 -48.59
C GLU A 2 3.03 15.61 -47.93
N GLU A 3 3.81 15.41 -46.87
CA GLU A 3 3.70 14.22 -45.99
C GLU A 3 4.10 14.65 -44.57
N LEU A 4 3.34 15.57 -43.99
CA LEU A 4 3.40 15.91 -42.56
C LEU A 4 1.97 16.22 -42.11
N PHE A 5 1.61 15.74 -40.92
CA PHE A 5 0.28 15.79 -40.28
C PHE A 5 -0.65 14.59 -40.52
N ASN A 6 -0.18 13.40 -40.16
CA ASN A 6 -1.09 12.37 -39.67
C ASN A 6 -1.24 12.56 -38.15
N PHE A 7 -2.11 13.50 -37.75
CA PHE A 7 -2.58 13.54 -36.36
C PHE A 7 -3.30 12.22 -36.11
N SER A 8 -2.76 11.38 -35.22
CA SER A 8 -3.52 10.25 -34.68
C SER A 8 -4.73 10.84 -33.97
N SER A 9 -5.87 10.83 -34.67
CA SER A 9 -7.17 11.20 -34.13
C SER A 9 -7.36 10.41 -32.84
N HIS A 10 -7.60 11.12 -31.73
CA HIS A 10 -8.21 10.51 -30.55
C HIS A 10 -9.48 9.82 -31.07
N SER A 11 -9.48 8.49 -31.16
CA SER A 11 -10.70 7.74 -31.39
C SER A 11 -11.65 8.18 -30.30
N SER A 12 -12.78 8.79 -30.65
CA SER A 12 -13.84 9.06 -29.68
C SER A 12 -14.08 7.77 -28.90
N ASP A 13 -13.94 7.85 -27.56
CA ASP A 13 -14.12 6.73 -26.63
C ASP A 13 -15.60 6.30 -26.59
N ASP A 14 -16.02 5.66 -27.70
CA ASP A 14 -17.36 5.17 -27.98
C ASP A 14 -17.48 3.74 -27.44
N PHE A 15 -17.61 3.65 -26.13
CA PHE A 15 -17.95 2.45 -25.38
C PHE A 15 -18.79 2.84 -24.16
N ASP A 16 -19.76 1.99 -23.81
CA ASP A 16 -20.69 2.24 -22.72
C ASP A 16 -20.15 1.71 -21.39
N ASP A 17 -19.46 0.57 -21.43
CA ASP A 17 -18.97 -0.13 -20.23
C ASP A 17 -17.50 -0.59 -20.33
N PRO A 18 -16.85 -0.95 -19.21
CA PRO A 18 -15.44 -1.35 -19.18
C PRO A 18 -15.14 -2.63 -19.97
N ILE A 19 -16.10 -3.55 -20.10
CA ILE A 19 -15.94 -4.81 -20.84
C ILE A 19 -15.99 -4.55 -22.33
N GLU A 20 -16.92 -3.71 -22.78
CA GLU A 20 -17.01 -3.25 -24.15
C GLU A 20 -15.74 -2.47 -24.55
N MET A 21 -15.28 -1.55 -23.69
CA MET A 21 -14.01 -0.83 -23.89
C MET A 21 -12.86 -1.80 -24.17
N TYR A 22 -12.69 -2.80 -23.30
CA TYR A 22 -11.62 -3.77 -23.44
C TYR A 22 -11.79 -4.64 -24.70
N LYS A 23 -13.02 -5.05 -25.04
CA LYS A 23 -13.27 -5.82 -26.26
C LYS A 23 -13.02 -4.99 -27.54
N LYS A 24 -13.40 -3.71 -27.58
CA LYS A 24 -13.24 -2.82 -28.75
C LYS A 24 -11.77 -2.42 -28.97
N GLY A 25 -11.08 -2.00 -27.91
CA GLY A 25 -9.70 -1.48 -28.00
C GLY A 25 -8.64 -2.52 -28.40
N TYR A 26 -8.89 -3.80 -28.14
CA TYR A 26 -7.85 -4.84 -28.26
C TYR A 26 -8.14 -5.90 -29.33
N ARG A 27 -9.15 -5.68 -30.19
CA ARG A 27 -9.45 -6.51 -31.38
C ARG A 27 -8.54 -6.26 -32.60
N ALA A 28 -7.73 -5.21 -32.58
CA ALA A 28 -6.99 -4.75 -33.77
C ALA A 28 -5.63 -5.43 -34.03
N GLY A 29 -5.22 -6.49 -33.31
CA GLY A 29 -3.88 -7.03 -33.61
C GLY A 29 -3.36 -8.35 -33.04
N LYS A 30 -3.87 -8.95 -31.94
CA LYS A 30 -3.47 -10.33 -31.53
C LYS A 30 -4.22 -10.89 -30.32
N ARG A 31 -4.54 -12.18 -30.41
CA ARG A 31 -4.75 -13.26 -29.41
C ARG A 31 -4.91 -12.86 -27.92
N ILE A 32 -6.07 -12.37 -27.52
CA ILE A 32 -6.47 -12.39 -26.11
C ILE A 32 -7.90 -12.90 -26.03
N ASN A 33 -8.13 -14.04 -25.38
CA ASN A 33 -9.46 -14.39 -24.89
C ASN A 33 -9.81 -13.30 -23.87
N GLY A 34 -10.90 -12.57 -24.09
CA GLY A 34 -11.34 -11.50 -23.19
C GLY A 34 -11.49 -11.95 -21.73
N PRO A 35 -11.84 -11.05 -20.80
CA PRO A 35 -12.03 -11.40 -19.40
C PRO A 35 -12.99 -12.59 -19.27
N LEU A 36 -12.67 -13.50 -18.35
CA LEU A 36 -13.50 -14.65 -18.03
C LEU A 36 -14.89 -14.17 -17.55
N ASP A 37 -15.91 -15.02 -17.65
CA ASP A 37 -17.29 -14.61 -17.35
C ASP A 37 -17.44 -14.03 -15.93
N TYR A 38 -16.78 -14.65 -14.93
CA TYR A 38 -16.80 -14.14 -13.56
C TYR A 38 -16.05 -12.80 -13.39
N GLN A 39 -14.99 -12.56 -14.16
CA GLN A 39 -14.27 -11.28 -14.15
C GLN A 39 -15.17 -10.19 -14.74
N SER A 40 -15.85 -10.51 -15.85
CA SER A 40 -16.82 -9.62 -16.48
C SER A 40 -17.97 -9.29 -15.53
N GLU A 41 -18.50 -10.29 -14.82
CA GLU A 41 -19.57 -10.10 -13.83
C GLU A 41 -19.16 -9.12 -12.72
N ILE A 42 -17.97 -9.32 -12.13
CA ILE A 42 -17.46 -8.42 -11.09
C ILE A 42 -17.27 -7.00 -11.60
N ILE A 43 -16.67 -6.85 -12.78
CA ILE A 43 -16.46 -5.53 -13.40
C ILE A 43 -17.81 -4.85 -13.63
N MET A 44 -18.84 -5.57 -14.05
CA MET A 44 -20.19 -5.02 -14.24
C MET A 44 -20.91 -4.74 -12.92
N LYS A 45 -20.70 -5.54 -11.88
CA LYS A 45 -21.17 -5.23 -10.51
C LYS A 45 -20.55 -3.93 -10.00
N TYR A 46 -19.23 -3.76 -10.17
CA TYR A 46 -18.53 -2.51 -9.88
C TYR A 46 -19.12 -1.35 -10.70
N PHE A 47 -19.20 -1.52 -12.02
CA PHE A 47 -19.64 -0.49 -12.96
C PHE A 47 -21.06 0.03 -12.64
N SER A 48 -22.00 -0.87 -12.36
CA SER A 48 -23.41 -0.51 -12.18
C SER A 48 -23.73 0.21 -10.87
N LYS A 49 -22.92 0.03 -9.80
CA LYS A 49 -23.27 0.49 -8.45
C LYS A 49 -22.18 1.25 -7.71
N HIS A 50 -20.93 1.15 -8.16
CA HIS A 50 -19.76 1.56 -7.38
C HIS A 50 -18.82 2.53 -8.09
N LEU A 51 -19.15 2.99 -9.31
CA LEU A 51 -18.33 3.98 -10.04
C LEU A 51 -18.05 5.27 -9.26
N ASP A 52 -19.03 5.76 -8.51
CA ASP A 52 -18.92 7.02 -7.75
C ASP A 52 -18.75 6.77 -6.25
N ARG A 53 -18.50 5.52 -5.84
CA ARG A 53 -18.22 5.17 -4.45
C ARG A 53 -16.75 5.40 -4.16
N ARG A 54 -16.46 6.15 -3.11
CA ARG A 54 -15.09 6.50 -2.74
C ARG A 54 -14.23 5.29 -2.40
N ASP A 55 -14.76 4.35 -1.62
CA ASP A 55 -14.02 3.17 -1.16
C ASP A 55 -14.74 1.89 -1.59
N VAL A 56 -14.06 1.08 -2.40
CA VAL A 56 -14.63 -0.16 -2.95
C VAL A 56 -13.67 -1.32 -2.75
N ALA A 57 -14.09 -2.37 -2.08
CA ALA A 57 -13.35 -3.61 -1.93
C ALA A 57 -13.90 -4.67 -2.89
N ILE A 58 -13.02 -5.24 -3.72
CA ILE A 58 -13.36 -6.27 -4.71
C ILE A 58 -12.65 -7.57 -4.36
N GLU A 59 -13.42 -8.54 -3.91
CA GLU A 59 -12.93 -9.88 -3.55
C GLU A 59 -12.93 -10.79 -4.78
N LEU A 60 -11.74 -11.26 -5.16
CA LEU A 60 -11.62 -12.32 -6.16
C LEU A 60 -10.59 -13.37 -5.72
N PRO A 61 -10.88 -14.68 -5.82
CA PRO A 61 -9.96 -15.76 -5.43
C PRO A 61 -8.54 -15.63 -5.99
N THR A 62 -7.56 -16.28 -5.37
CA THR A 62 -6.20 -16.35 -5.94
C THR A 62 -6.22 -17.03 -7.32
N GLY A 63 -5.34 -16.58 -8.23
CA GLY A 63 -5.28 -17.10 -9.60
C GLY A 63 -6.43 -16.66 -10.52
N SER A 64 -7.41 -15.90 -10.03
CA SER A 64 -8.59 -15.46 -10.79
C SER A 64 -8.36 -14.20 -11.65
N GLY A 65 -7.13 -13.70 -11.74
CA GLY A 65 -6.77 -12.54 -12.55
C GLY A 65 -7.23 -11.18 -11.99
N LYS A 66 -7.15 -10.98 -10.66
CA LYS A 66 -7.36 -9.69 -9.97
C LYS A 66 -6.71 -8.51 -10.68
N THR A 67 -5.46 -8.67 -11.09
CA THR A 67 -4.69 -7.66 -11.82
C THR A 67 -5.42 -7.22 -13.09
N LEU A 68 -5.95 -8.16 -13.90
CA LEU A 68 -6.69 -7.80 -15.10
C LEU A 68 -7.97 -7.02 -14.77
N VAL A 69 -8.71 -7.44 -13.75
CA VAL A 69 -9.93 -6.75 -13.29
C VAL A 69 -9.62 -5.31 -12.91
N GLY A 70 -8.61 -5.10 -12.04
CA GLY A 70 -8.20 -3.77 -11.63
C GLY A 70 -7.70 -2.91 -12.81
N LEU A 71 -6.90 -3.48 -13.71
CA LEU A 71 -6.42 -2.74 -14.89
C LEU A 71 -7.54 -2.37 -15.87
N ILE A 72 -8.56 -3.22 -16.08
CA ILE A 72 -9.72 -2.87 -16.92
C ILE A 72 -10.52 -1.74 -16.29
N ILE A 73 -10.78 -1.82 -14.98
CA ILE A 73 -11.48 -0.76 -14.25
C ILE A 73 -10.69 0.55 -14.35
N GLY A 74 -9.38 0.50 -14.05
CA GLY A 74 -8.51 1.66 -14.12
C GLY A 74 -8.46 2.29 -15.51
N GLU A 75 -8.32 1.46 -16.56
CA GLU A 75 -8.26 1.95 -17.94
C GLU A 75 -9.60 2.59 -18.36
N TYR A 76 -10.73 2.05 -17.89
CA TYR A 76 -12.05 2.65 -18.14
C TYR A 76 -12.16 4.01 -17.49
N ARG A 77 -11.75 4.15 -16.23
CA ARG A 77 -11.76 5.45 -15.54
C ARG A 77 -10.84 6.44 -16.23
N ARG A 78 -9.63 6.02 -16.59
CA ARG A 78 -8.66 6.86 -17.32
C ARG A 78 -9.25 7.40 -18.63
N ARG A 79 -9.82 6.52 -19.46
CA ARG A 79 -10.35 6.88 -20.78
C ARG A 79 -11.69 7.62 -20.72
N LYS A 80 -12.67 7.08 -19.98
CA LYS A 80 -14.03 7.63 -19.93
C LYS A 80 -14.15 8.86 -19.04
N ARG A 81 -13.41 8.90 -17.92
CA ARG A 81 -13.50 9.98 -16.91
C ARG A 81 -12.30 10.92 -16.95
N GLY A 82 -11.29 10.64 -17.76
CA GLY A 82 -10.08 11.47 -17.84
C GLY A 82 -9.31 11.47 -16.52
N GLU A 83 -9.30 10.36 -15.78
CA GLU A 83 -8.73 10.28 -14.44
C GLU A 83 -7.27 9.81 -14.43
N GLN A 84 -6.48 10.36 -13.50
CA GLN A 84 -5.16 9.83 -13.12
C GLN A 84 -5.35 8.55 -12.30
N VAL A 85 -4.87 7.43 -12.84
CA VAL A 85 -5.03 6.12 -12.21
C VAL A 85 -3.68 5.53 -11.85
N VAL A 86 -3.55 5.12 -10.59
CA VAL A 86 -2.36 4.46 -10.05
C VAL A 86 -2.73 3.06 -9.55
N PHE A 87 -2.08 2.04 -10.11
CA PHE A 87 -2.15 0.66 -9.67
C PHE A 87 -0.99 0.37 -8.70
N VAL A 88 -1.29 -0.13 -7.51
CA VAL A 88 -0.36 -0.21 -6.39
C VAL A 88 -0.14 -1.67 -6.01
N CYS A 89 1.10 -2.13 -6.07
CA CYS A 89 1.52 -3.50 -5.74
C CYS A 89 2.29 -3.54 -4.41
N THR A 90 2.40 -4.72 -3.78
CA THR A 90 3.13 -4.85 -2.49
C THR A 90 4.64 -4.62 -2.62
N ASN A 91 5.27 -4.94 -3.75
CA ASN A 91 6.71 -4.76 -3.96
C ASN A 91 7.09 -4.53 -5.44
N ASN A 92 8.35 -4.17 -5.69
CA ASN A 92 8.88 -3.88 -7.03
C ASN A 92 8.84 -5.08 -7.98
N ILE A 93 9.01 -6.30 -7.47
CA ILE A 93 8.96 -7.52 -8.30
C ILE A 93 7.54 -7.68 -8.88
N LEU A 94 6.52 -7.45 -8.07
CA LEU A 94 5.13 -7.49 -8.51
C LEU A 94 4.81 -6.34 -9.47
N VAL A 95 5.37 -5.15 -9.26
CA VAL A 95 5.25 -4.05 -10.24
C VAL A 95 5.76 -4.47 -11.62
N ASP A 96 6.95 -5.09 -11.69
CA ASP A 96 7.52 -5.58 -12.96
C ASP A 96 6.64 -6.66 -13.61
N GLN A 97 6.09 -7.57 -12.81
CA GLN A 97 5.17 -8.62 -13.28
C GLN A 97 3.88 -8.02 -13.84
N VAL A 98 3.25 -7.08 -13.13
CA VAL A 98 2.03 -6.39 -13.56
C VAL A 98 2.29 -5.62 -14.86
N CYS A 99 3.39 -4.87 -14.95
CA CYS A 99 3.76 -4.14 -16.18
C CYS A 99 3.94 -5.08 -17.37
N THR A 100 4.66 -6.19 -17.16
CA THR A 100 4.89 -7.20 -18.19
C THR A 100 3.58 -7.83 -18.66
N GLN A 101 2.70 -8.21 -17.72
CA GLN A 101 1.40 -8.80 -18.04
C GLN A 101 0.48 -7.81 -18.75
N ALA A 102 0.39 -6.57 -18.26
CA ALA A 102 -0.41 -5.51 -18.86
C ALA A 102 -0.05 -5.32 -20.34
N ILE A 103 1.23 -5.13 -20.64
CA ILE A 103 1.70 -4.84 -22.00
C ILE A 103 1.65 -6.09 -22.89
N LYS A 104 2.22 -7.21 -22.45
CA LYS A 104 2.42 -8.40 -23.32
C LYS A 104 1.17 -9.28 -23.42
N LYS A 105 0.34 -9.34 -22.38
CA LYS A 105 -0.80 -10.26 -22.28
C LYS A 105 -2.15 -9.54 -22.39
N TYR A 106 -2.28 -8.33 -21.85
CA TYR A 106 -3.57 -7.62 -21.80
C TYR A 106 -3.67 -6.49 -22.82
N GLY A 107 -2.56 -6.06 -23.40
CA GLY A 107 -2.49 -4.92 -24.31
C GLY A 107 -2.67 -3.56 -23.62
N ILE A 108 -2.85 -3.51 -22.30
CA ILE A 108 -3.09 -2.26 -21.56
C ILE A 108 -1.75 -1.53 -21.39
N ARG A 109 -1.70 -0.27 -21.85
CA ARG A 109 -0.52 0.57 -21.70
C ARG A 109 -0.39 1.01 -20.24
N VAL A 110 0.77 0.72 -19.65
CA VAL A 110 1.10 1.11 -18.28
C VAL A 110 2.53 1.63 -18.20
N LEU A 111 2.82 2.41 -17.15
CA LEU A 111 4.13 3.00 -16.88
C LEU A 111 4.62 2.53 -15.51
N LYS A 112 5.91 2.16 -15.44
CA LYS A 112 6.51 1.67 -14.19
C LYS A 112 7.13 2.82 -13.41
N PHE A 113 6.79 2.92 -12.13
CA PHE A 113 7.39 3.85 -11.18
C PHE A 113 7.87 3.09 -9.94
N THR A 114 9.18 2.83 -9.87
CA THR A 114 9.85 2.13 -8.77
C THR A 114 11.18 2.80 -8.47
N GLY A 115 11.67 2.69 -7.23
CA GLY A 115 12.91 3.34 -6.81
C GLY A 115 12.67 4.76 -6.31
N THR A 116 13.71 5.58 -6.30
CA THR A 116 13.61 6.96 -5.81
C THR A 116 12.90 7.84 -6.84
N GLN A 117 12.15 8.85 -6.38
CA GLN A 117 11.43 9.74 -7.30
C GLN A 117 12.36 10.53 -8.23
N SER A 118 13.59 10.80 -7.81
CA SER A 118 14.63 11.43 -8.64
C SER A 118 15.05 10.58 -9.84
N GLU A 119 14.78 9.27 -9.81
CA GLU A 119 15.10 8.34 -10.90
C GLU A 119 13.91 8.13 -11.85
N TYR A 120 12.76 8.75 -11.59
CA TYR A 120 11.59 8.61 -12.46
C TYR A 120 11.85 9.27 -13.81
N SER A 121 11.49 8.56 -14.88
CA SER A 121 11.63 9.08 -16.23
C SER A 121 10.74 10.29 -16.46
N THR A 122 11.33 11.42 -16.87
CA THR A 122 10.59 12.64 -17.20
C THR A 122 9.55 12.41 -18.29
N SER A 123 9.84 11.57 -19.28
CA SER A 123 8.86 11.24 -20.33
C SER A 123 7.64 10.53 -19.75
N ASP A 124 7.87 9.59 -18.84
CA ASP A 124 6.80 8.76 -18.28
C ASP A 124 5.95 9.58 -17.30
N MET A 125 6.59 10.45 -16.51
CA MET A 125 5.88 11.43 -15.68
C MET A 125 4.93 12.29 -16.53
N HIS A 126 5.40 12.82 -17.66
CA HIS A 126 4.55 13.62 -18.55
C HIS A 126 3.39 12.84 -19.17
N VAL A 127 3.60 11.59 -19.57
CA VAL A 127 2.54 10.72 -20.11
C VAL A 127 1.50 10.42 -19.03
N PHE A 128 1.94 10.12 -17.80
CA PHE A 128 1.04 9.88 -16.67
C PHE A 128 0.23 11.12 -16.31
N LEU A 129 0.86 12.29 -16.18
CA LEU A 129 0.19 13.54 -15.81
C LEU A 129 -0.84 14.02 -16.84
N ARG A 130 -0.74 13.57 -18.10
CA ARG A 130 -1.74 13.81 -19.16
C ARG A 130 -2.81 12.71 -19.26
N ASN A 131 -2.84 11.78 -18.31
CA ASN A 131 -3.81 10.70 -18.22
C ASN A 131 -3.75 9.76 -19.42
N GLU A 132 -2.58 9.60 -20.04
CA GLU A 132 -2.38 8.79 -21.25
C GLU A 132 -2.05 7.30 -20.95
N ALA A 133 -1.67 6.99 -19.70
CA ALA A 133 -1.38 5.63 -19.25
C ALA A 133 -1.60 5.49 -17.74
N ILE A 134 -1.83 4.27 -17.28
CA ILE A 134 -1.90 3.93 -15.85
C ILE A 134 -0.47 3.88 -15.29
N ALA A 135 -0.24 4.49 -14.13
CA ALA A 135 1.00 4.31 -13.38
C ALA A 135 0.92 3.02 -12.54
N VAL A 136 1.99 2.23 -12.51
CA VAL A 136 2.13 1.05 -11.65
C VAL A 136 3.29 1.29 -10.69
N THR A 137 3.02 1.23 -9.39
CA THR A 137 4.00 1.49 -8.34
C THR A 137 3.76 0.60 -7.12
N ASN A 138 4.47 0.84 -6.02
CA ASN A 138 4.34 0.09 -4.78
C ASN A 138 3.71 0.91 -3.63
N TYR A 139 3.26 0.22 -2.57
CA TYR A 139 2.66 0.88 -1.40
C TYR A 139 3.58 1.94 -0.78
N SER A 140 4.87 1.67 -0.63
CA SER A 140 5.82 2.62 -0.03
C SER A 140 5.99 3.91 -0.84
N SER A 141 5.72 3.88 -2.15
CA SER A 141 5.76 5.07 -3.00
C SER A 141 4.49 5.92 -2.86
N VAL A 142 3.38 5.31 -2.45
CA VAL A 142 2.07 5.98 -2.24
C VAL A 142 1.92 6.47 -0.80
N PHE A 143 2.19 5.60 0.19
CA PHE A 143 2.14 5.91 1.61
C PHE A 143 3.43 6.61 2.03
N ASN A 144 3.61 7.84 1.56
CA ASN A 144 4.76 8.68 1.84
C ASN A 144 4.30 10.15 1.82
N ASN A 145 4.73 10.95 2.80
CA ASN A 145 4.40 12.37 2.88
C ASN A 145 4.75 13.17 1.61
N ASN A 146 5.84 12.78 0.94
CA ASN A 146 6.28 13.43 -0.29
C ASN A 146 6.15 12.46 -1.47
N SER A 147 4.97 11.89 -1.68
CA SER A 147 4.69 11.02 -2.83
C SER A 147 4.60 11.82 -4.13
N PHE A 148 5.17 11.31 -5.23
CA PHE A 148 4.91 11.81 -6.59
C PHE A 148 3.41 11.69 -6.94
N PHE A 149 2.72 10.71 -6.35
CA PHE A 149 1.28 10.49 -6.51
C PHE A 149 0.49 11.31 -5.48
N SER A 150 0.85 12.59 -5.31
CA SER A 150 0.25 13.49 -4.33
C SER A 150 -1.16 13.95 -4.72
N ASP A 151 -1.39 14.12 -6.02
CA ASP A 151 -2.65 14.52 -6.63
C ASP A 151 -2.99 13.50 -7.71
N VAL A 152 -3.83 12.52 -7.35
CA VAL A 152 -4.32 11.49 -8.27
C VAL A 152 -5.79 11.19 -7.99
N ASP A 153 -6.52 10.83 -9.04
CA ASP A 153 -7.96 10.63 -8.95
C ASP A 153 -8.35 9.27 -8.40
N THR A 154 -7.63 8.21 -8.82
CA THR A 154 -7.94 6.84 -8.46
C THR A 154 -6.71 6.03 -8.06
N PHE A 155 -6.77 5.42 -6.88
CA PHE A 155 -5.86 4.34 -6.49
C PHE A 155 -6.53 2.97 -6.63
N ILE A 156 -5.78 2.00 -7.15
CA ILE A 156 -6.15 0.59 -7.18
C ILE A 156 -5.08 -0.18 -6.41
N PHE A 157 -5.39 -0.52 -5.16
CA PHE A 157 -4.53 -1.25 -4.24
C PHE A 157 -4.68 -2.74 -4.45
N ASP A 158 -3.65 -3.37 -5.02
CA ASP A 158 -3.61 -4.82 -5.19
C ASP A 158 -3.11 -5.49 -3.92
N ASP A 159 -3.70 -6.64 -3.61
CA ASP A 159 -3.31 -7.53 -2.52
C ASP A 159 -3.18 -6.87 -1.13
N ILE A 160 -4.21 -6.11 -0.72
CA ILE A 160 -4.18 -5.27 0.49
C ILE A 160 -3.83 -6.04 1.78
N HIS A 161 -4.15 -7.33 1.87
CA HIS A 161 -3.85 -8.15 3.06
C HIS A 161 -2.34 -8.37 3.25
N GLY A 162 -1.56 -8.35 2.16
CA GLY A 162 -0.10 -8.42 2.22
C GLY A 162 0.57 -7.06 2.44
N ALA A 163 -0.22 -5.98 2.59
CA ALA A 163 0.27 -4.62 2.53
C ALA A 163 0.39 -3.90 3.89
N ASP A 164 -0.09 -4.50 4.98
CA ASP A 164 -0.22 -3.84 6.30
C ASP A 164 1.08 -3.18 6.77
N ASN A 165 2.19 -3.91 6.72
CA ASN A 165 3.51 -3.39 7.12
C ASN A 165 3.97 -2.21 6.25
N TYR A 166 3.67 -2.23 4.94
CA TYR A 166 4.05 -1.13 4.04
C TYR A 166 3.22 0.12 4.30
N ILE A 167 1.92 -0.06 4.55
CA ILE A 167 0.99 1.03 4.90
C ILE A 167 1.37 1.65 6.24
N ALA A 168 1.72 0.84 7.24
CA ALA A 168 2.09 1.30 8.58
C ALA A 168 3.51 1.87 8.68
N SER A 169 4.39 1.55 7.73
CA SER A 169 5.80 1.95 7.76
C SER A 169 6.04 3.45 8.01
N PRO A 170 5.26 4.40 7.45
CA PRO A 170 5.50 5.83 7.68
C PRO A 170 5.22 6.28 9.10
N TRP A 171 4.58 5.46 9.94
CA TRP A 171 4.30 5.75 11.35
C TRP A 171 4.88 4.69 12.29
N THR A 172 5.73 3.81 11.78
CA THR A 172 6.40 2.76 12.57
C THR A 172 7.84 3.15 12.80
N PHE A 173 8.11 3.74 13.96
CA PHE A 173 9.47 4.08 14.37
C PHE A 173 10.11 2.90 15.08
N THR A 174 11.23 2.41 14.56
CA THR A 174 11.94 1.27 15.16
C THR A 174 13.39 1.65 15.47
N ILE A 175 13.83 1.30 16.68
CA ILE A 175 15.22 1.27 17.13
C ILE A 175 15.64 -0.19 17.10
N ASN A 176 16.48 -0.56 16.13
CA ASN A 176 16.96 -1.93 15.98
C ASN A 176 18.41 -2.03 16.44
N ARG A 177 18.67 -2.93 17.40
CA ARG A 177 20.00 -3.19 17.95
C ARG A 177 20.93 -3.88 16.94
N PHE A 178 20.35 -4.63 16.01
CA PHE A 178 21.06 -5.42 15.01
C PHE A 178 20.73 -4.89 13.61
N LEU A 179 21.72 -4.35 12.92
CA LEU A 179 21.56 -3.97 11.52
C LEU A 179 21.65 -5.23 10.65
N ASP A 180 20.80 -5.31 9.62
CA ASP A 180 20.80 -6.43 8.69
C ASP A 180 22.19 -6.58 8.05
N GLY A 181 22.89 -7.66 8.40
CA GLY A 181 24.21 -8.00 7.84
C GLY A 181 25.42 -7.29 8.45
N GLU A 182 25.26 -6.30 9.34
CA GLU A 182 26.37 -5.50 9.89
C GLU A 182 26.60 -5.68 11.41
N GLY A 183 25.94 -6.66 12.04
CA GLY A 183 26.11 -6.93 13.47
C GLY A 183 25.42 -5.86 14.35
N SER A 184 25.75 -5.88 15.64
CA SER A 184 25.16 -4.94 16.60
C SER A 184 25.77 -3.55 16.48
N ASN A 185 24.95 -2.51 16.40
CA ASN A 185 25.44 -1.13 16.46
C ASN A 185 25.51 -0.67 17.93
N GLU A 186 26.72 -0.56 18.47
CA GLU A 186 26.96 -0.23 19.89
C GLU A 186 26.36 1.14 20.28
N GLN A 187 26.36 2.12 19.38
CA GLN A 187 25.77 3.43 19.65
C GLN A 187 24.25 3.36 19.72
N VAL A 188 23.62 2.58 18.84
CA VAL A 188 22.16 2.35 18.88
C VAL A 188 21.76 1.51 20.09
N ASN A 189 22.62 0.58 20.53
CA ASN A 189 22.40 -0.18 21.76
C ASN A 189 22.31 0.74 22.98
N VAL A 190 23.17 1.77 23.08
CA VAL A 190 23.08 2.75 24.18
C VAL A 190 21.71 3.45 24.20
N VAL A 191 21.17 3.83 23.04
CA VAL A 191 19.84 4.45 22.94
C VAL A 191 18.74 3.47 23.38
N TYR A 192 18.83 2.22 22.93
CA TYR A 192 17.92 1.17 23.34
C TYR A 192 17.96 0.96 24.86
N ASP A 193 19.15 0.80 25.43
CA ASP A 193 19.36 0.53 26.85
C ASP A 193 18.86 1.70 27.71
N GLN A 194 19.10 2.95 27.31
CA GLN A 194 18.55 4.14 27.99
C GLN A 194 17.02 4.12 28.08
N ILE A 195 16.34 3.75 26.99
CA ILE A 195 14.87 3.66 26.99
C ILE A 195 14.42 2.47 27.86
N MET A 196 15.07 1.32 27.76
CA MET A 196 14.73 0.16 28.59
C MET A 196 14.95 0.42 30.08
N ASP A 197 15.99 1.15 30.46
CA ASP A 197 16.26 1.55 31.84
C ASP A 197 15.16 2.46 32.38
N LEU A 198 14.70 3.45 31.59
CA LEU A 198 13.54 4.27 31.95
C LEU A 198 12.30 3.41 32.19
N LEU A 199 12.02 2.49 31.26
CA LEU A 199 10.87 1.60 31.35
C LEU A 199 11.00 0.60 32.51
N SER A 200 12.21 0.24 32.94
CA SER A 200 12.43 -0.69 34.07
C SER A 200 11.98 -0.14 35.43
N THR A 201 11.56 1.13 35.50
CA THR A 201 10.96 1.77 36.67
C THR A 201 9.44 1.64 36.74
N THR A 202 8.82 1.05 35.72
CA THR A 202 7.37 0.84 35.60
C THR A 202 6.87 -0.39 36.38
N GLU A 203 5.55 -0.52 36.52
CA GLU A 203 4.92 -1.75 37.04
C GLU A 203 5.19 -2.94 36.11
N SER A 204 5.42 -2.69 34.81
CA SER A 204 5.88 -3.66 33.81
C SER A 204 7.36 -4.08 33.97
N SER A 205 8.05 -3.61 35.01
CA SER A 205 9.47 -3.92 35.26
C SER A 205 9.82 -5.41 35.37
N PRO A 206 8.97 -6.31 35.91
CA PRO A 206 9.28 -7.74 35.93
C PRO A 206 9.34 -8.35 34.53
N GLU A 207 8.39 -8.03 33.65
CA GLU A 207 8.38 -8.49 32.26
C GLU A 207 9.54 -7.90 31.46
N ILE A 208 9.85 -6.60 31.66
CA ILE A 208 11.00 -5.93 31.06
C ILE A 208 12.30 -6.63 31.47
N LYS A 209 12.51 -6.85 32.77
CA LYS A 209 13.72 -7.52 33.27
C LYS A 209 13.82 -8.94 32.73
N LYS A 210 12.71 -9.67 32.65
CA LYS A 210 12.66 -11.02 32.08
C LYS A 210 13.01 -11.04 30.58
N SER A 211 12.55 -10.05 29.82
CA SER A 211 12.83 -9.94 28.37
C SER A 211 14.30 -9.67 28.03
N LEU A 212 15.06 -9.14 29.00
CA LEU A 212 16.48 -8.83 28.87
C LEU A 212 17.38 -10.02 29.24
N VAL A 213 16.83 -11.11 29.81
CA VAL A 213 17.58 -12.32 30.14
C VAL A 213 17.74 -13.20 28.90
N ASP A 214 18.91 -13.85 28.77
CA ASP A 214 19.17 -14.89 27.76
C ASP A 214 18.40 -16.18 28.11
N ASP A 215 17.10 -16.15 27.92
CA ASP A 215 16.19 -17.30 28.04
C ASP A 215 15.61 -17.66 26.66
N PRO A 216 15.89 -18.87 26.12
CA PRO A 216 15.36 -19.34 24.84
C PRO A 216 13.82 -19.31 24.75
N GLU A 217 13.11 -19.41 25.87
CA GLU A 217 11.63 -19.35 25.88
C GLU A 217 11.09 -17.93 25.69
N VAL A 218 11.91 -16.91 25.97
CA VAL A 218 11.50 -15.48 25.95
C VAL A 218 12.08 -14.76 24.74
N GLU A 219 13.06 -15.36 24.05
CA GLU A 219 13.83 -14.76 22.93
C GLU A 219 12.97 -14.29 21.74
N ASN A 220 11.77 -14.85 21.56
CA ASN A 220 10.83 -14.47 20.50
C ASN A 220 9.55 -13.80 21.02
N SER A 221 9.50 -13.40 22.29
CA SER A 221 8.35 -12.70 22.86
C SER A 221 8.40 -11.21 22.55
N VAL A 222 7.33 -10.69 21.94
CA VAL A 222 7.11 -9.25 21.78
C VAL A 222 6.26 -8.78 22.95
N ASN A 223 6.77 -7.81 23.69
CA ASN A 223 6.11 -7.22 24.85
C ASN A 223 5.60 -5.81 24.52
N SER A 224 4.63 -5.33 25.28
CA SER A 224 4.08 -3.97 25.14
C SER A 224 4.02 -3.29 26.50
N VAL A 225 4.32 -2.00 26.53
CA VAL A 225 4.15 -1.20 27.74
C VAL A 225 2.74 -0.61 27.76
N SER A 226 2.10 -0.59 28.93
CA SER A 226 0.78 0.02 29.12
C SER A 226 0.80 1.49 28.72
N LEU A 227 -0.22 1.92 27.95
CA LEU A 227 -0.38 3.32 27.52
C LEU A 227 -0.41 4.30 28.69
N PHE A 228 -1.00 3.90 29.82
CA PHE A 228 -1.07 4.75 31.02
C PHE A 228 0.31 5.01 31.63
N GLU A 229 1.20 4.02 31.59
CA GLU A 229 2.57 4.16 32.09
C GLU A 229 3.41 5.01 31.13
N LEU A 230 3.28 4.76 29.82
CA LEU A 230 4.02 5.48 28.77
C LEU A 230 3.80 6.99 28.80
N GLN A 231 2.62 7.47 29.22
CA GLN A 231 2.36 8.91 29.36
C GLN A 231 3.40 9.63 30.24
N LYS A 232 3.98 8.94 31.22
CA LYS A 232 5.00 9.50 32.12
C LYS A 232 6.37 9.64 31.47
N PHE A 233 6.65 8.88 30.41
CA PHE A 233 7.98 8.75 29.82
C PHE A 233 8.10 9.36 28.43
N TRP A 234 7.01 9.77 27.77
CA TRP A 234 7.08 10.29 26.40
C TRP A 234 8.03 11.47 26.21
N ASN A 235 8.08 12.40 27.17
CA ASN A 235 9.03 13.52 27.10
C ASN A 235 10.48 13.03 27.15
N ALA A 236 10.83 12.15 28.10
CA ALA A 236 12.17 11.60 28.23
C ALA A 236 12.58 10.73 27.03
N ILE A 237 11.66 9.88 26.55
CA ILE A 237 11.87 9.07 25.33
C ILE A 237 12.11 9.99 24.13
N SER A 238 11.31 11.05 23.98
CA SER A 238 11.48 12.02 22.89
C SER A 238 12.83 12.74 22.96
N GLU A 239 13.27 13.15 24.16
CA GLU A 239 14.58 13.77 24.36
C GLU A 239 15.74 12.83 24.00
N ILE A 240 15.66 11.56 24.41
CA ILE A 240 16.65 10.53 24.05
C ILE A 240 16.69 10.33 22.54
N VAL A 241 15.54 10.18 21.89
CA VAL A 241 15.47 9.94 20.43
C VAL A 241 15.97 11.15 19.64
N GLU A 242 15.56 12.37 20.00
CA GLU A 242 16.00 13.59 19.30
C GLU A 242 17.51 13.84 19.46
N SER A 243 18.07 13.56 20.64
CA SER A 243 19.51 13.68 20.89
C SER A 243 20.34 12.66 20.09
N ASN A 244 19.72 11.58 19.61
CA ASN A 244 20.37 10.46 18.92
C ASN A 244 19.82 10.22 17.51
N ARG A 245 19.10 11.20 16.93
CA ARG A 245 18.34 11.02 15.69
C ARG A 245 19.19 10.54 14.51
N ASP A 246 20.43 11.00 14.42
CA ASP A 246 21.36 10.63 13.34
C ASP A 246 21.84 9.17 13.42
N LEU A 247 21.68 8.52 14.57
CA LEU A 247 22.00 7.10 14.76
C LEU A 247 20.86 6.20 14.26
N ILE A 248 19.63 6.71 14.17
CA ILE A 248 18.41 5.95 13.87
C ILE A 248 17.90 6.32 12.46
N LYS A 249 18.77 6.16 11.46
CA LYS A 249 18.57 6.74 10.11
C LYS A 249 17.36 6.19 9.37
N ASP A 250 17.12 4.89 9.47
CA ASP A 250 16.07 4.20 8.70
C ASP A 250 14.66 4.60 9.14
N SER A 251 14.51 5.02 10.40
CA SER A 251 13.23 5.39 11.00
C SER A 251 13.03 6.91 11.15
N LYS A 252 13.93 7.74 10.60
CA LYS A 252 13.89 9.21 10.81
C LYS A 252 12.58 9.87 10.34
N TYR A 253 12.00 9.37 9.25
CA TYR A 253 10.75 9.89 8.71
C TYR A 253 9.57 9.43 9.55
N ALA A 254 9.58 8.17 9.99
CA ALA A 254 8.57 7.65 10.89
C ALA A 254 8.53 8.43 12.21
N TRP A 255 9.69 8.73 12.80
CA TRP A 255 9.77 9.59 13.99
C TRP A 255 9.15 10.96 13.75
N SER A 256 9.49 11.60 12.63
CA SER A 256 8.98 12.92 12.27
C SER A 256 7.46 12.95 12.15
N ASN A 257 6.84 11.82 11.80
CA ASN A 257 5.39 11.68 11.68
C ASN A 257 4.67 11.43 13.01
N ILE A 258 5.35 10.86 14.00
CA ILE A 258 4.70 10.44 15.26
C ILE A 258 5.09 11.27 16.48
N LYS A 259 6.20 12.03 16.44
CA LYS A 259 6.76 12.69 17.63
C LYS A 259 5.83 13.70 18.32
N GLU A 260 4.99 14.41 17.56
CA GLU A 260 4.00 15.34 18.11
C GLU A 260 2.70 14.62 18.57
N HIS A 261 2.64 13.30 18.38
CA HIS A 261 1.45 12.47 18.57
C HIS A 261 1.75 11.19 19.37
N LEU A 262 2.83 11.16 20.17
CA LEU A 262 3.25 9.98 20.95
C LEU A 262 2.16 9.48 21.91
N GLY A 263 1.28 10.35 22.39
CA GLY A 263 0.14 9.97 23.22
C GLY A 263 -0.87 9.03 22.54
N ALA A 264 -0.86 8.93 21.20
CA ALA A 264 -1.66 7.99 20.42
C ALA A 264 -0.87 6.74 19.99
N CYS A 265 0.41 6.65 20.37
CA CYS A 265 1.29 5.54 20.02
C CYS A 265 1.39 4.52 21.13
N ASN A 266 1.70 3.28 20.75
CA ASN A 266 2.07 2.18 21.62
C ASN A 266 3.58 1.97 21.52
N LEU A 267 4.19 1.47 22.59
CA LEU A 267 5.58 1.03 22.60
C LEU A 267 5.61 -0.49 22.76
N PHE A 268 6.20 -1.15 21.76
CA PHE A 268 6.52 -2.56 21.77
C PHE A 268 8.03 -2.73 21.92
N TYR A 269 8.45 -3.79 22.59
CA TYR A 269 9.86 -4.10 22.74
C TYR A 269 10.09 -5.61 22.77
N ASP A 270 11.25 -5.99 22.28
CA ASP A 270 11.85 -7.32 22.42
C ASP A 270 13.37 -7.14 22.55
N LYS A 271 14.11 -8.24 22.73
CA LYS A 271 15.57 -8.19 22.90
C LYS A 271 16.32 -7.49 21.75
N LYS A 272 15.72 -7.42 20.56
CA LYS A 272 16.33 -6.91 19.32
C LYS A 272 15.93 -5.48 19.02
N SER A 273 14.73 -5.05 19.42
CA SER A 273 14.20 -3.77 18.98
C SER A 273 13.17 -3.15 19.93
N ILE A 274 13.09 -1.82 19.86
CA ILE A 274 11.94 -1.05 20.36
C ILE A 274 11.19 -0.51 19.14
N THR A 275 9.87 -0.67 19.13
CA THR A 275 8.99 -0.14 18.08
C THR A 275 7.92 0.75 18.69
N ILE A 276 7.82 1.98 18.20
CA ILE A 276 6.80 2.96 18.58
C ILE A 276 5.91 3.20 17.37
N LYS A 277 4.61 2.92 17.50
CA LYS A 277 3.63 3.13 16.41
C LYS A 277 2.20 3.32 16.93
N PRO A 278 1.33 4.03 16.20
CA PRO A 278 -0.09 4.05 16.51
C PRO A 278 -0.72 2.66 16.31
N LEU A 279 -1.85 2.41 16.98
CA LEU A 279 -2.59 1.14 16.82
C LEU A 279 -3.17 1.00 15.39
N TYR A 280 -3.58 2.13 14.81
CA TYR A 280 -4.06 2.21 13.43
C TYR A 280 -3.24 3.27 12.68
N SER A 281 -2.81 2.93 11.47
CA SER A 281 -2.07 3.86 10.61
C SER A 281 -2.96 5.05 10.27
N PRO A 282 -2.57 6.31 10.61
CA PRO A 282 -3.38 7.49 10.34
C PRO A 282 -3.25 7.93 8.87
N THR A 283 -3.58 7.04 7.93
CA THR A 283 -3.34 7.25 6.50
C THR A 283 -4.07 8.44 5.91
N LEU A 284 -5.20 8.84 6.50
CA LEU A 284 -5.93 10.05 6.14
C LEU A 284 -5.19 11.36 6.48
N THR A 285 -4.05 11.30 7.18
CA THR A 285 -3.13 12.45 7.31
C THR A 285 -2.33 12.71 6.04
N LEU A 286 -2.23 11.72 5.15
CA LEU A 286 -1.63 11.89 3.83
C LEU A 286 -2.65 12.48 2.87
N GLU A 287 -2.33 13.65 2.29
CA GLU A 287 -3.27 14.38 1.45
C GLU A 287 -3.69 13.58 0.21
N ASN A 288 -2.77 12.81 -0.39
CA ASN A 288 -3.09 11.96 -1.52
C ASN A 288 -4.17 10.94 -1.17
N ILE A 289 -4.03 10.23 -0.05
CA ILE A 289 -5.03 9.26 0.40
C ILE A 289 -6.34 9.96 0.77
N ARG A 290 -6.28 11.16 1.38
CA ARG A 290 -7.44 11.92 1.80
C ARG A 290 -8.19 12.57 0.64
N GLN A 291 -7.55 13.01 -0.45
CA GLN A 291 -8.22 13.72 -1.54
C GLN A 291 -8.62 12.82 -2.70
N THR A 292 -8.02 11.63 -2.81
CA THR A 292 -8.32 10.69 -3.89
C THR A 292 -9.83 10.47 -4.01
N LYS A 293 -10.34 10.63 -5.24
CA LYS A 293 -11.77 10.48 -5.55
C LYS A 293 -12.24 9.04 -5.36
N GLN A 294 -11.43 8.06 -5.75
CA GLN A 294 -11.73 6.65 -5.55
C GLN A 294 -10.52 5.80 -5.15
N ARG A 295 -10.71 4.94 -4.15
CA ARG A 295 -9.77 3.92 -3.70
C ARG A 295 -10.41 2.55 -3.87
N ILE A 296 -9.83 1.74 -4.74
CA ILE A 296 -10.27 0.38 -5.01
C ILE A 296 -9.29 -0.58 -4.36
N TYR A 297 -9.77 -1.49 -3.53
CA TYR A 297 -8.96 -2.49 -2.86
C TYR A 297 -9.24 -3.85 -3.48
N LEU A 298 -8.21 -4.56 -3.91
CA LEU A 298 -8.31 -5.91 -4.45
C LEU A 298 -7.72 -6.89 -3.44
N SER A 299 -8.42 -7.98 -3.17
CA SER A 299 -7.89 -9.05 -2.32
C SER A 299 -8.48 -10.40 -2.68
N ALA A 300 -7.75 -11.47 -2.35
CA ALA A 300 -8.29 -12.83 -2.37
C ALA A 300 -9.37 -13.05 -1.32
N THR A 301 -9.17 -12.43 -0.16
CA THR A 301 -10.07 -12.48 0.97
C THR A 301 -10.07 -11.09 1.60
N PHE A 302 -11.25 -10.57 1.87
CA PHE A 302 -11.39 -9.57 2.90
C PHE A 302 -11.85 -10.32 4.14
N GLY A 303 -11.16 -10.16 5.26
CA GLY A 303 -11.62 -10.73 6.53
C GLY A 303 -12.96 -10.12 6.95
N HIS A 304 -13.17 -9.93 8.24
CA HIS A 304 -14.28 -9.07 8.67
C HIS A 304 -14.06 -7.65 8.10
N THR A 305 -15.11 -7.02 7.58
CA THR A 305 -15.05 -5.71 6.88
C THR A 305 -14.35 -4.61 7.69
N GLU A 306 -14.41 -4.72 9.02
CA GLU A 306 -13.70 -3.83 9.95
C GLU A 306 -12.17 -3.99 9.93
N GLN A 307 -11.64 -5.17 9.61
CA GLN A 307 -10.19 -5.38 9.58
C GLN A 307 -9.55 -4.63 8.42
N THR A 308 -10.19 -4.65 7.24
CA THR A 308 -9.69 -3.94 6.06
C THR A 308 -9.65 -2.43 6.28
N SER A 309 -10.73 -1.86 6.82
CA SER A 309 -10.77 -0.43 7.16
C SER A 309 -9.71 -0.05 8.18
N ARG A 310 -9.42 -0.91 9.17
CA ARG A 310 -8.34 -0.73 10.14
C ARG A 310 -6.94 -0.80 9.52
N THR A 311 -6.68 -1.80 8.66
CA THR A 311 -5.40 -1.94 7.94
C THR A 311 -5.11 -0.72 7.07
N ILE A 312 -6.11 -0.25 6.33
CA ILE A 312 -5.96 0.90 5.45
C ILE A 312 -5.97 2.22 6.25
N GLY A 313 -6.56 2.25 7.44
CA GLY A 313 -6.68 3.46 8.26
C GLY A 313 -7.79 4.42 7.80
N VAL A 314 -8.85 3.90 7.19
CA VAL A 314 -10.00 4.69 6.71
C VAL A 314 -11.23 4.42 7.57
N SER A 315 -11.92 5.49 7.99
CA SER A 315 -13.14 5.42 8.80
C SER A 315 -14.43 5.28 7.96
N ASP A 316 -14.32 5.45 6.65
CA ASP A 316 -15.47 5.46 5.75
C ASP A 316 -16.02 4.05 5.49
N LYS A 317 -17.31 3.97 5.19
CA LYS A 317 -17.95 2.72 4.78
C LYS A 317 -17.34 2.24 3.46
N ILE A 318 -16.69 1.08 3.50
CA ILE A 318 -16.18 0.39 2.31
C ILE A 318 -17.32 -0.42 1.69
N ASP A 319 -17.57 -0.21 0.40
CA ASP A 319 -18.53 -1.01 -0.36
C ASP A 319 -17.87 -2.30 -0.85
N TYR A 320 -18.43 -3.46 -0.48
CA TYR A 320 -17.85 -4.77 -0.80
C TYR A 320 -18.54 -5.41 -2.01
N ILE A 321 -17.72 -5.92 -2.93
CA ILE A 321 -18.13 -6.68 -4.10
C ILE A 321 -17.48 -8.06 -4.01
N LYS A 322 -18.30 -9.11 -4.10
CA LYS A 322 -17.84 -10.50 -4.17
C LYS A 322 -18.62 -11.27 -5.23
N LEU A 323 -18.06 -12.39 -5.69
CA LEU A 323 -18.80 -13.35 -6.50
C LEU A 323 -19.90 -14.00 -5.66
N ASP A 324 -20.99 -14.37 -6.32
CA ASP A 324 -22.00 -15.21 -5.68
C ASP A 324 -21.41 -16.62 -5.53
N SER A 325 -21.61 -17.25 -4.37
CA SER A 325 -20.95 -18.49 -3.94
C SER A 325 -21.10 -19.68 -4.93
N ASN A 326 -22.11 -19.65 -5.81
CA ASN A 326 -22.33 -20.69 -6.82
C ASN A 326 -21.52 -20.49 -8.11
N ARG A 327 -20.68 -19.45 -8.18
CA ARG A 327 -19.94 -19.05 -9.40
C ARG A 327 -18.44 -18.86 -9.17
N GLU A 328 -17.93 -19.24 -8.00
CA GLU A 328 -16.49 -19.28 -7.77
C GLU A 328 -15.85 -20.37 -8.63
N PRO A 329 -14.74 -20.08 -9.34
CA PRO A 329 -14.01 -21.12 -10.05
C PRO A 329 -13.48 -22.14 -9.05
N THR A 330 -13.93 -23.39 -9.15
CA THR A 330 -13.35 -24.52 -8.41
C THR A 330 -11.87 -24.60 -8.75
N GLY A 331 -11.01 -24.32 -7.77
CA GLY A 331 -9.55 -24.29 -7.93
C GLY A 331 -8.98 -25.64 -8.32
N GLY A 332 -9.08 -26.00 -9.60
CA GLY A 332 -8.36 -27.11 -10.21
C GLY A 332 -6.94 -26.65 -10.52
N ARG A 333 -5.95 -27.14 -9.76
CA ARG A 333 -4.55 -27.10 -10.18
C ARG A 333 -4.43 -27.97 -11.44
N HIS A 334 -4.38 -27.34 -12.61
CA HIS A 334 -3.80 -27.99 -13.77
C HIS A 334 -2.28 -27.97 -13.57
N TYR A 335 -1.74 -29.13 -13.19
CA TYR A 335 -0.31 -29.42 -13.18
C TYR A 335 0.29 -29.32 -14.57
#